data_AF-A0A4Q3C5Z1-F1
#
_entry.id   AF-A0A4Q3C5Z1-F1
#
_cell.length_a   1.000
_cell.length_b   1.000
_cell.length_c   1.000
_cell.angle_alpha   90.00
_cell.angle_beta   90.00
_cell.angle_gamma   90.00
#
_symmetry.space_group_name_H-M   'P 1'
#
loop_
_entity.id
_entity.type
_entity.pdbx_description
1 polymer ?
#
loop_
_entity_poly.entity_id
_entity_poly.type
_entity_poly.pdbx_seq_one_letter_code
_entity_poly.pdbx_strand_id
1 'polypeptide(L)'
;EDIDIEEIWVLNEGHCMREQVLNICQRRKSTKSFQHFEYNTGSVETLKRMVDQNNGATILPELALADMNDKQLDRVRYFKSPEPAREVSLVIQRNFLKRRMIEALKNEILDFIPKRLRTKKKKEIMEI
;
A
#
# COMPACT_ATOMS: atom_id res chain seq x y z
N GLU A 1 -7.21 -16.19 1.36
CA GLU A 1 -8.41 -16.98 1.04
C GLU A 1 -9.66 -16.12 1.12
N ASP A 2 -9.69 -15.11 1.99
CA ASP A 2 -10.89 -14.29 2.26
C ASP A 2 -11.14 -13.08 1.33
N ILE A 3 -10.36 -12.91 0.25
CA ILE A 3 -10.53 -11.77 -0.66
C ILE A 3 -10.93 -12.32 -2.03
N ASP A 4 -12.13 -11.97 -2.48
CA ASP A 4 -12.51 -12.17 -3.86
C ASP A 4 -11.80 -11.14 -4.74
N ILE A 5 -10.93 -11.64 -5.61
CA ILE A 5 -10.08 -10.80 -6.46
C ILE A 5 -10.92 -10.07 -7.52
N GLU A 6 -12.09 -10.61 -7.88
CA GLU A 6 -13.00 -10.00 -8.84
C GLU A 6 -13.69 -8.73 -8.27
N GLU A 7 -13.65 -8.54 -6.95
CA GLU A 7 -14.22 -7.39 -6.25
C GLU A 7 -13.16 -6.45 -5.64
N ILE A 8 -11.90 -6.53 -6.09
CA ILE A 8 -10.83 -5.62 -5.63
C ILE A 8 -10.80 -4.34 -6.47
N TRP A 9 -10.94 -3.21 -5.78
CA TRP A 9 -10.65 -1.89 -6.33
C TRP A 9 -9.15 -1.62 -6.32
N VAL A 10 -8.62 -1.24 -7.48
CA VAL A 10 -7.21 -0.85 -7.67
C VAL A 10 -7.10 0.54 -8.26
N LEU A 11 -5.97 1.21 -8.04
CA LEU A 11 -5.64 2.46 -8.71
C LEU A 11 -5.40 2.24 -10.21
N ASN A 12 -5.33 3.35 -10.95
CA ASN A 12 -4.97 3.37 -12.37
C ASN A 12 -3.54 2.89 -12.63
N GLU A 13 -3.26 2.58 -13.88
CA GLU A 13 -1.89 2.35 -14.35
C GLU A 13 -0.99 3.57 -14.08
N GLY A 14 0.31 3.30 -13.91
CA GLY A 14 1.31 4.33 -13.56
C GLY A 14 1.50 4.55 -12.05
N HIS A 15 0.71 3.89 -11.21
CA HIS A 15 0.92 3.88 -9.75
C HIS A 15 1.58 2.56 -9.32
N CYS A 16 2.77 2.62 -8.72
CA CYS A 16 3.45 1.42 -8.17
C CYS A 16 2.57 0.62 -7.18
N MET A 17 1.65 1.29 -6.50
CA MET A 17 0.70 0.65 -5.59
C MET A 17 -0.27 -0.29 -6.35
N ARG A 18 -0.67 0.03 -7.59
CA ARG A 18 -1.48 -0.88 -8.42
C ARG A 18 -0.72 -2.18 -8.65
N GLU A 19 0.52 -2.09 -9.13
CA GLU A 19 1.39 -3.24 -9.39
C GLU A 19 1.61 -4.07 -8.13
N GLN A 20 1.86 -3.42 -6.97
CA GLN A 20 1.95 -4.09 -5.68
C GLN A 20 0.68 -4.88 -5.34
N VAL A 21 -0.49 -4.25 -5.46
CA VAL A 21 -1.77 -4.91 -5.19
C VAL A 21 -2.00 -6.08 -6.12
N LEU A 22 -1.74 -5.92 -7.42
CA LEU A 22 -1.85 -6.98 -8.40
C LEU A 22 -0.87 -8.12 -8.09
N ASN A 23 0.37 -7.83 -7.72
CA ASN A 23 1.37 -8.84 -7.33
C ASN A 23 0.93 -9.63 -6.09
N ILE A 24 0.31 -8.99 -5.09
CA ILE A 24 -0.28 -9.69 -3.93
C ILE A 24 -1.39 -10.65 -4.38
N CYS A 25 -2.23 -10.22 -5.32
CA CYS A 25 -3.41 -10.96 -5.76
C CYS A 25 -3.06 -12.09 -6.75
N GLN A 26 -2.15 -11.85 -7.69
CA GLN A 26 -1.74 -12.81 -8.73
C GLN A 26 -0.98 -14.01 -8.16
N ARG A 27 -0.21 -13.81 -7.07
CA ARG A 27 0.40 -14.92 -6.30
C ARG A 27 -0.63 -15.96 -5.83
N ARG A 28 -1.93 -15.64 -5.83
CA ARG A 28 -3.01 -16.54 -5.42
C ARG A 28 -3.74 -17.28 -6.55
N LYS A 29 -3.65 -16.86 -7.82
CA LYS A 29 -4.37 -17.50 -8.94
C LYS A 29 -3.49 -17.56 -10.20
N SER A 30 -2.92 -18.73 -10.50
CA SER A 30 -2.16 -18.96 -11.74
C SER A 30 -3.03 -19.31 -12.95
N THR A 31 -4.35 -19.12 -12.92
CA THR A 31 -5.21 -19.86 -13.90
C THR A 31 -6.55 -19.25 -14.34
N LYS A 32 -6.91 -17.99 -14.06
CA LYS A 32 -8.13 -17.42 -14.69
C LYS A 32 -7.94 -15.96 -15.10
N SER A 33 -8.39 -15.66 -16.31
CA SER A 33 -8.45 -14.31 -16.90
C SER A 33 -9.14 -13.38 -15.92
N PHE A 34 -8.37 -12.45 -15.35
CA PHE A 34 -8.88 -11.48 -14.41
C PHE A 34 -9.74 -10.45 -15.16
N GLN A 35 -11.06 -10.47 -14.92
CA GLN A 35 -11.90 -9.31 -15.23
C GLN A 35 -11.85 -8.39 -14.01
N HIS A 36 -10.82 -7.54 -13.96
CA HIS A 36 -10.73 -6.49 -12.94
C HIS A 36 -11.76 -5.41 -13.27
N PHE A 37 -12.49 -4.91 -12.28
CA PHE A 37 -13.15 -3.61 -12.39
C PHE A 37 -12.06 -2.53 -12.46
N GLU A 38 -11.62 -2.22 -13.67
CA GLU A 38 -10.73 -1.10 -13.95
C GLU A 38 -11.52 0.21 -13.79
N TYR A 39 -11.50 0.73 -12.58
CA TYR A 39 -12.07 2.04 -12.33
C TYR A 39 -10.99 3.11 -12.32
N ASN A 40 -11.23 4.16 -13.12
CA ASN A 40 -10.27 5.21 -13.41
C ASN A 40 -10.15 6.23 -12.26
N THR A 41 -9.52 5.87 -11.13
CA THR A 41 -9.17 6.83 -10.07
C THR A 41 -7.69 6.83 -9.72
N GLY A 42 -7.11 8.05 -9.61
CA GLY A 42 -5.69 8.27 -9.33
C GLY A 42 -5.35 8.55 -7.87
N SER A 43 -6.32 8.47 -6.94
CA SER A 43 -6.09 8.80 -5.52
C SER A 43 -6.58 7.70 -4.59
N VAL A 44 -5.77 7.41 -3.56
CA VAL A 44 -6.10 6.50 -2.45
C VAL A 44 -7.36 6.97 -1.72
N GLU A 45 -7.60 8.27 -1.62
CA GLU A 45 -8.79 8.81 -0.95
C GLU A 45 -10.08 8.44 -1.70
N THR A 46 -10.07 8.56 -3.02
CA THR A 46 -11.20 8.15 -3.85
C THR A 46 -11.41 6.63 -3.77
N LEU A 47 -10.33 5.86 -3.66
CA LEU A 47 -10.39 4.41 -3.50
C LEU A 47 -11.10 4.01 -2.19
N LYS A 48 -10.81 4.71 -1.08
CA LYS A 48 -11.54 4.52 0.19
C LYS A 48 -13.03 4.81 0.02
N ARG A 49 -13.38 5.92 -0.65
CA ARG A 49 -14.79 6.30 -0.90
C ARG A 49 -15.52 5.27 -1.75
N MET A 50 -14.85 4.67 -2.73
CA MET A 50 -15.44 3.63 -3.56
C MET A 50 -15.79 2.38 -2.76
N VAL A 51 -14.89 1.94 -1.88
CA VAL A 51 -15.17 0.83 -0.95
C VAL A 51 -16.27 1.18 0.06
N ASP A 52 -16.39 2.46 0.43
CA ASP A 52 -17.44 2.91 1.35
C ASP A 52 -18.83 2.97 0.72
N GLN A 53 -18.91 3.32 -0.56
CA GLN A 53 -20.16 3.52 -1.28
C GLN A 53 -20.63 2.29 -2.07
N ASN A 54 -19.71 1.41 -2.44
CA ASN A 54 -19.98 0.24 -3.28
C ASN A 54 -19.50 -1.03 -2.59
N ASN A 55 -19.92 -2.18 -3.11
CA ASN A 55 -19.36 -3.46 -2.69
C ASN A 55 -17.92 -3.63 -3.18
N GLY A 56 -17.15 -4.43 -2.44
CA GLY A 56 -15.78 -4.80 -2.77
C GLY A 56 -14.77 -4.40 -1.69
N ALA A 57 -13.50 -4.62 -2.01
CA ALA A 57 -12.39 -4.39 -1.09
C ALA A 57 -11.24 -3.66 -1.78
N THR A 58 -10.31 -3.14 -1.00
CA THR A 58 -9.04 -2.65 -1.53
C THR A 58 -7.92 -2.93 -0.53
N ILE A 59 -6.68 -2.83 -1.00
CA ILE A 59 -5.49 -2.95 -0.17
C ILE A 59 -4.90 -1.56 -0.01
N LEU A 60 -4.65 -1.14 1.23
CA LEU A 60 -4.14 0.19 1.55
C LEU A 60 -2.78 0.11 2.24
N PRO A 61 -1.87 1.08 2.02
CA PRO A 61 -0.69 1.23 2.86
C PRO A 61 -1.11 1.69 4.26
N GLU A 62 -0.38 1.25 5.28
CA GLU A 62 -0.71 1.53 6.69
C GLU A 62 -0.99 3.00 6.99
N LEU A 63 -0.18 3.91 6.42
CA LEU A 63 -0.30 5.34 6.69
C LEU A 63 -1.59 5.95 6.14
N ALA A 64 -2.26 5.30 5.18
CA ALA A 64 -3.56 5.73 4.68
C ALA A 64 -4.71 5.39 5.65
N LEU A 65 -4.44 4.76 6.80
CA LEU A 65 -5.43 4.51 7.84
C LEU A 65 -5.50 5.65 8.87
N ALA A 66 -4.53 6.58 8.88
CA ALA A 66 -4.37 7.58 9.95
C ALA A 66 -5.56 8.56 10.08
N ASP A 67 -6.26 8.76 8.98
CA ASP A 67 -7.36 9.70 8.77
C ASP A 67 -8.73 9.00 8.68
N MET A 68 -8.79 7.70 9.00
CA MET A 68 -10.05 6.94 9.03
C MET A 68 -10.82 7.13 10.32
N ASN A 69 -12.15 7.14 10.22
CA ASN A 69 -13.04 7.11 11.38
C ASN A 69 -13.21 5.68 11.93
N ASP A 70 -13.79 5.57 13.14
CA ASP A 70 -13.96 4.28 13.82
C ASP A 70 -14.72 3.23 12.97
N LYS A 71 -15.78 3.66 12.25
CA LYS A 71 -16.56 2.76 11.38
C LYS A 71 -15.75 2.23 10.19
N GLN A 72 -14.83 3.04 9.67
CA GLN A 72 -13.91 2.61 8.61
C GLN A 72 -12.87 1.64 9.19
N LEU A 73 -12.30 1.96 10.35
CA LEU A 73 -11.32 1.12 11.04
C LEU A 73 -11.89 -0.26 11.42
N ASP A 74 -13.17 -0.36 11.78
CA ASP A 74 -13.85 -1.63 12.06
C ASP A 74 -13.88 -2.59 10.85
N ARG A 75 -13.72 -2.06 9.63
CA ARG A 75 -13.66 -2.84 8.39
C ARG A 75 -12.23 -3.18 7.95
N VAL A 76 -11.22 -2.62 8.60
CA VAL A 76 -9.81 -2.90 8.28
C VAL A 76 -9.45 -4.32 8.71
N ARG A 77 -8.75 -5.04 7.83
CA ARG A 77 -8.20 -6.37 8.10
C ARG A 77 -6.74 -6.39 7.72
N TYR A 78 -5.91 -6.96 8.59
CA TYR A 78 -4.47 -7.10 8.37
C TYR A 78 -4.14 -8.45 7.75
N PHE A 79 -3.08 -8.49 6.94
CA PHE A 79 -2.56 -9.76 6.42
C PHE A 79 -1.98 -10.62 7.54
N LYS A 80 -2.04 -11.95 7.37
CA LYS A 80 -1.30 -12.88 8.22
C LYS A 80 0.20 -12.75 7.92
N SER A 81 1.04 -13.02 8.91
CA SER A 81 2.50 -13.02 8.70
C SER A 81 2.93 -14.11 7.70
N PRO A 82 3.93 -13.83 6.83
CA PRO A 82 4.60 -12.54 6.68
C PRO A 82 3.71 -11.53 5.95
N GLU A 83 3.59 -10.33 6.52
CA GLU A 83 2.74 -9.28 5.96
C GLU A 83 3.43 -8.66 4.74
N PRO A 84 2.75 -8.51 3.59
CA PRO A 84 3.30 -7.81 2.44
C PRO A 84 3.54 -6.35 2.82
N ALA A 85 4.77 -5.88 2.59
CA ALA A 85 5.18 -4.53 2.92
C ALA A 85 5.96 -3.92 1.76
N ARG A 86 5.84 -2.60 1.61
CA ARG A 86 6.70 -1.83 0.70
C ARG A 86 7.81 -1.13 1.48
N GLU A 87 8.99 -1.06 0.89
CA GLU A 87 10.06 -0.21 1.38
C GLU A 87 9.89 1.21 0.84
N VAL A 88 10.00 2.21 1.71
CA VAL A 88 10.02 3.64 1.32
C VAL A 88 11.42 4.16 1.58
N SER A 89 12.08 4.63 0.53
CA SER A 89 13.50 4.98 0.56
C SER A 89 13.74 6.37 -0.03
N LEU A 90 14.72 7.08 0.52
CA LEU A 90 15.24 8.32 -0.06
C LEU A 90 16.30 7.96 -1.11
N VAL A 91 16.07 8.38 -2.35
CA VAL A 91 17.02 8.18 -3.45
C VAL A 91 17.74 9.50 -3.72
N ILE A 92 19.06 9.47 -3.74
CA ILE A 92 19.91 10.63 -4.02
C ILE A 92 20.91 10.31 -5.11
N GLN A 93 21.40 11.34 -5.80
CA GLN A 93 22.54 11.19 -6.70
C GLN A 93 23.78 10.78 -5.91
N ARG A 94 24.61 9.89 -6.48
CA ARG A 94 25.82 9.36 -5.82
C ARG A 94 26.77 10.46 -5.34
N ASN A 95 26.87 11.56 -6.09
CA ASN A 95 27.78 12.67 -5.81
C ASN A 95 27.12 13.85 -5.09
N PHE A 96 25.94 13.64 -4.48
CA PHE A 96 25.27 14.70 -3.76
C PHE A 96 26.06 15.11 -2.50
N LEU A 97 26.56 16.35 -2.48
CA LEU A 97 27.49 16.82 -1.45
C LEU A 97 26.83 17.17 -0.12
N LYS A 98 25.55 17.59 -0.11
CA LYS A 98 24.86 18.07 1.10
C LYS A 98 24.31 16.91 1.96
N ARG A 99 25.15 15.93 2.31
CA ARG A 99 24.74 14.73 3.08
C ARG A 99 24.05 15.06 4.40
N ARG A 100 24.50 16.09 5.12
CA ARG A 100 23.88 16.53 6.38
C ARG A 100 22.42 16.93 6.22
N MET A 101 22.06 17.51 5.08
CA MET A 101 20.67 17.88 4.76
C MET A 101 19.81 16.63 4.53
N ILE A 102 20.34 15.61 3.84
CA ILE A 102 19.63 14.34 3.62
C ILE A 102 19.41 13.60 4.94
N GLU A 103 20.40 13.55 5.82
CA GLU A 103 20.23 12.93 7.14
C GLU A 103 19.24 13.70 8.01
N ALA A 104 19.24 15.03 7.98
CA ALA A 104 18.24 15.84 8.68
C ALA A 104 16.83 15.54 8.17
N LEU A 105 16.62 15.51 6.84
CA LEU A 105 15.32 15.17 6.24
C LEU A 105 14.88 13.74 6.61
N LYS A 106 15.80 12.78 6.54
CA LYS A 106 15.54 11.39 6.93
C LYS A 106 15.10 11.29 8.38
N ASN A 107 15.78 11.96 9.29
CA ASN A 107 15.44 11.95 10.71
C ASN A 107 14.08 12.58 10.96
N GLU A 108 13.81 13.73 10.34
CA GLU A 108 12.51 14.40 10.43
C GLU A 108 11.38 13.48 9.96
N ILE A 109 11.52 12.86 8.78
CA ILE A 109 10.54 11.89 8.28
C ILE A 109 10.37 10.74 9.28
N LEU A 110 11.48 10.13 9.72
CA LEU A 110 11.43 8.99 10.62
C LEU A 110 10.72 9.34 11.93
N ASP A 111 10.93 10.53 12.50
CA ASP A 111 10.35 10.95 13.77
C ASP A 111 8.81 10.98 13.74
N PHE A 112 8.21 11.34 12.60
CA PHE A 112 6.75 11.28 12.40
C PHE A 112 6.22 9.87 12.10
N ILE A 113 7.07 8.93 11.67
CA ILE A 113 6.62 7.57 11.33
C ILE A 113 6.51 6.68 12.58
N PRO A 114 5.37 5.98 12.80
CA PRO A 114 5.21 5.05 13.92
C PRO A 114 6.33 4.01 14.01
N LYS A 115 6.84 3.76 15.23
CA LYS A 115 7.98 2.83 15.47
C LYS A 115 7.79 1.44 14.85
N ARG A 116 6.55 0.92 14.83
CA ARG A 116 6.22 -0.39 14.21
C ARG A 116 6.45 -0.45 12.70
N LEU A 117 6.46 0.69 12.01
CA LEU A 117 6.73 0.76 10.59
C LEU A 117 8.23 0.80 10.27
N ARG A 118 9.08 1.13 11.25
CA ARG A 118 10.54 1.25 11.08
C ARG A 118 11.27 -0.12 11.10
N THR A 119 10.58 -1.22 11.43
CA THR A 119 11.16 -2.57 11.49
C THR A 119 10.72 -3.46 10.34
N LYS A 120 11.64 -4.36 9.91
CA LYS A 120 11.40 -5.41 8.91
C LYS A 120 10.90 -6.73 9.53
N LYS A 121 10.82 -6.84 10.86
CA LYS A 121 10.34 -8.08 11.50
C LYS A 121 8.92 -8.41 11.04
N LYS A 122 8.69 -9.67 10.66
CA LYS A 122 7.40 -10.24 10.19
C LYS A 122 6.85 -9.65 8.88
N LYS A 123 7.67 -8.94 8.11
CA LYS A 123 7.28 -8.35 6.83
C LYS A 123 7.98 -9.05 5.67
N GLU A 124 7.25 -9.27 4.59
CA GLU A 124 7.79 -9.64 3.28
C GLU A 124 7.88 -8.37 2.44
N ILE A 125 9.09 -7.96 2.04
CA ILE A 125 9.27 -6.79 1.19
C ILE A 125 8.87 -7.16 -0.24
N MET A 126 7.91 -6.42 -0.76
CA MET A 126 7.43 -6.59 -2.12
C MET A 126 8.37 -5.92 -3.12
N GLU A 127 8.75 -6.67 -4.15
CA GLU A 127 9.33 -6.11 -5.36
C GLU A 127 8.22 -5.45 -6.19
N ILE A 128 8.54 -4.29 -6.76
CA ILE A 128 7.70 -3.55 -7.71
C ILE A 128 8.13 -4.01 -9.10
#